data_AF-A0A8T3SHC9-F1
#
_entry.id   AF-A0A8T3SHC9-F1
#
_cell.length_a   1.000
_cell.length_b   1.000
_cell.length_c   1.000
_cell.angle_alpha   90.00
_cell.angle_beta   90.00
_cell.angle_gamma   90.00
#
_symmetry.space_group_name_H-M   'P 1'
#
loop_
_entity.id
_entity.type
_entity.pdbx_description
1 polymer ?
#
loop_
_entity_poly.entity_id
_entity_poly.type
_entity_poly.pdbx_seq_one_letter_code
_entity_poly.pdbx_strand_id
1 'polypeptide(L)'
;MKRRKTLGFTLIEILIVLVIVSIVAGTAVLGLQTNVKKHLESYATEFAQQLSFVREQAILLTQVLGVTFEQQRLIHLTLEAELKKKPSWKLVDALVFKSQPLPKDIEVLIKTPAFGETPEKNEDDDKETLKPALVFSTNGDMTPFTIFIGKRGQKPHVAIVGSSDGYIENKILE
;
A
#
# COMPACT_ATOMS: atom_id res chain seq x y z
N MET A 1 -44.74 54.51 23.80
CA MET A 1 -43.51 53.77 23.41
C MET A 1 -43.78 52.27 23.53
N LYS A 2 -43.84 51.52 22.41
CA LYS A 2 -44.02 50.05 22.42
C LYS A 2 -42.71 49.39 22.87
N ARG A 3 -42.69 48.79 24.06
CA ARG A 3 -41.57 47.93 24.50
C ARG A 3 -41.50 46.70 23.58
N ARG A 4 -40.38 46.55 22.85
CA ARG A 4 -40.04 45.28 22.21
C ARG A 4 -39.79 44.25 23.31
N LYS A 5 -40.59 43.18 23.34
CA LYS A 5 -40.27 42.00 24.15
C LYS A 5 -39.13 41.26 23.46
N THR A 6 -37.99 41.14 24.12
CA THR A 6 -36.93 40.19 23.77
C THR A 6 -37.44 38.79 24.03
N LEU A 7 -37.68 38.03 22.97
CA LEU A 7 -37.96 36.60 23.03
C LEU A 7 -36.62 35.91 23.30
N GLY A 8 -36.46 35.35 24.50
CA GLY A 8 -35.32 34.50 24.85
C GLY A 8 -35.54 33.05 24.41
N PHE A 9 -34.46 32.32 24.21
CA PHE A 9 -34.50 30.89 23.91
C PHE A 9 -35.07 30.10 25.09
N THR A 10 -35.90 29.10 24.77
CA THR A 10 -36.45 28.21 25.81
C THR A 10 -35.41 27.14 26.18
N LEU A 11 -35.48 26.63 27.41
CA LEU A 11 -34.58 25.55 27.85
C LEU A 11 -34.72 24.29 26.98
N ILE A 12 -35.94 23.98 26.52
CA ILE A 12 -36.20 22.85 25.64
C ILE A 12 -35.58 23.05 24.24
N GLU A 13 -35.53 24.28 23.74
CA GLU A 13 -34.93 24.60 22.44
C GLU A 13 -33.42 24.40 22.46
N ILE A 14 -32.74 24.86 23.52
CA ILE A 14 -31.31 24.59 23.69
C ILE A 14 -31.04 23.08 23.85
N LEU A 15 -31.90 22.35 24.57
CA LEU A 15 -31.77 20.90 24.71
C LEU A 15 -31.88 20.17 23.36
N ILE A 16 -32.88 20.51 22.54
CA ILE A 16 -33.05 19.92 21.21
C ILE A 16 -31.87 20.26 20.30
N VAL A 17 -31.39 21.50 20.32
CA VAL A 17 -30.23 21.92 19.52
C VAL A 17 -28.99 21.10 19.90
N LEU A 18 -28.71 20.92 21.19
CA LEU A 18 -27.57 20.11 21.64
C LEU A 18 -27.69 18.64 21.22
N VAL A 19 -28.89 18.07 21.28
CA VAL A 19 -29.14 16.69 20.79
C VAL A 19 -28.86 16.58 19.30
N ILE A 20 -29.38 17.50 18.49
CA ILE A 20 -29.15 17.50 17.03
C ILE A 20 -27.66 17.66 16.73
N VAL A 21 -26.98 18.62 17.36
CA VAL A 21 -25.53 18.84 17.18
C VAL A 21 -24.74 17.58 17.55
N SER A 22 -25.12 16.89 18.63
CA SER A 22 -24.45 15.66 19.06
C SER A 22 -24.62 14.53 18.04
N ILE A 23 -25.82 14.36 17.49
CA ILE A 23 -26.10 13.35 16.46
C ILE A 23 -25.32 13.67 15.17
N VAL A 24 -25.34 14.93 14.72
CA VAL A 24 -24.63 15.37 13.50
C VAL A 24 -23.12 15.23 13.67
N ALA A 25 -22.59 15.61 14.84
CA ALA A 25 -21.16 15.44 15.14
C ALA A 25 -20.77 13.95 15.14
N GLY A 26 -21.60 13.08 15.74
CA GLY A 26 -21.38 11.64 15.77
C GLY A 26 -21.33 11.02 14.37
N THR A 27 -22.30 11.35 13.50
CA THR A 27 -22.33 10.81 12.13
C THR A 27 -21.20 11.36 11.26
N ALA A 28 -20.80 12.62 11.44
CA ALA A 28 -19.69 13.22 10.72
C ALA A 28 -18.35 12.48 10.97
N VAL A 29 -18.07 12.10 12.21
CA VAL A 29 -16.84 11.36 12.57
C VAL A 29 -16.81 9.97 11.92
N LEU A 30 -17.93 9.25 11.93
CA LEU A 30 -18.04 7.95 11.28
C LEU A 30 -17.84 8.05 9.76
N GLY A 31 -18.42 9.08 9.12
CA GLY A 31 -18.27 9.33 7.69
C GLY A 31 -16.80 9.48 7.27
N LEU A 32 -16.01 10.22 8.05
CA LEU A 32 -14.58 10.40 7.77
C LEU A 32 -13.80 9.08 7.83
N GLN A 33 -14.07 8.21 8.80
CA GLN A 33 -13.39 6.92 8.89
C GLN A 33 -13.73 5.99 7.73
N THR A 34 -14.99 5.96 7.29
CA THR A 34 -15.39 5.15 6.12
C THR A 34 -14.68 5.58 4.85
N ASN A 35 -14.47 6.89 4.65
CA ASN A 35 -13.73 7.40 3.50
C ASN A 35 -12.26 6.96 3.53
N VAL A 36 -11.62 6.97 4.70
CA VAL A 36 -10.23 6.49 4.85
C VAL A 36 -10.13 5.00 4.53
N LYS A 37 -11.03 4.17 5.07
CA LYS A 37 -11.05 2.72 4.80
C LYS A 37 -11.20 2.41 3.31
N LYS A 38 -12.17 3.06 2.64
CA LYS A 38 -12.36 2.94 1.19
C LYS A 38 -11.15 3.39 0.39
N HIS A 39 -10.48 4.45 0.82
CA HIS A 39 -9.25 4.92 0.18
C HIS A 39 -8.13 3.87 0.27
N LEU A 40 -7.94 3.26 1.46
CA LEU A 40 -6.96 2.18 1.66
C LEU A 40 -7.29 0.94 0.82
N GLU A 41 -8.56 0.56 0.70
CA GLU A 41 -9.01 -0.56 -0.13
C GLU A 41 -8.80 -0.30 -1.63
N SER A 42 -9.10 0.92 -2.11
CA SER A 42 -8.84 1.33 -3.49
C SER A 42 -7.34 1.26 -3.79
N TYR A 43 -6.52 1.83 -2.90
CA TYR A 43 -5.06 1.79 -3.05
C TYR A 43 -4.52 0.35 -3.06
N ALA A 44 -5.02 -0.53 -2.18
CA ALA A 44 -4.63 -1.93 -2.17
C ALA A 44 -4.98 -2.64 -3.48
N THR A 45 -6.13 -2.31 -4.08
CA THR A 45 -6.56 -2.85 -5.37
C THR A 45 -5.66 -2.39 -6.51
N GLU A 46 -5.37 -1.09 -6.58
CA GLU A 46 -4.42 -0.54 -7.56
C GLU A 46 -3.02 -1.15 -7.41
N PHE A 47 -2.57 -1.33 -6.16
CA PHE A 47 -1.27 -1.91 -5.87
C PHE A 47 -1.19 -3.38 -6.27
N ALA A 48 -2.22 -4.17 -5.97
CA ALA A 48 -2.31 -5.57 -6.41
C ALA A 48 -2.30 -5.69 -7.95
N GLN A 49 -3.02 -4.81 -8.65
CA GLN A 49 -3.01 -4.75 -10.11
C GLN A 49 -1.62 -4.42 -10.66
N GLN A 50 -0.89 -3.52 -10.02
CA GLN A 50 0.49 -3.21 -10.40
C GLN A 50 1.41 -4.42 -10.25
N LEU A 51 1.28 -5.20 -9.18
CA LEU A 51 2.05 -6.44 -9.00
C LEU A 51 1.69 -7.50 -10.04
N SER A 52 0.40 -7.68 -10.33
CA SER A 52 -0.07 -8.55 -11.42
C SER A 52 0.49 -8.11 -12.77
N PHE A 53 0.53 -6.80 -13.03
CA PHE A 53 1.12 -6.24 -14.24
C PHE A 53 2.62 -6.58 -14.33
N VAL A 54 3.40 -6.41 -13.25
CA VAL A 54 4.83 -6.77 -13.24
C VAL A 54 5.01 -8.26 -13.54
N ARG A 55 4.20 -9.13 -12.95
CA ARG A 55 4.22 -10.58 -13.23
C ARG A 55 3.93 -10.86 -14.71
N GLU A 56 2.89 -10.26 -15.27
CA GLU A 56 2.54 -10.44 -16.69
C GLU A 56 3.70 -10.01 -17.60
N GLN A 57 4.35 -8.89 -17.29
CA GLN A 57 5.52 -8.45 -18.03
C GLN A 57 6.71 -9.42 -17.89
N ALA A 58 6.93 -10.04 -16.73
CA ALA A 58 7.99 -11.03 -16.55
C ALA A 58 7.79 -12.25 -17.47
N ILE A 59 6.53 -12.68 -17.63
CA ILE A 59 6.14 -13.76 -18.54
C ILE A 59 6.32 -13.31 -20.00
N LEU A 60 5.76 -12.16 -20.38
CA LEU A 60 5.77 -11.66 -21.76
C LEU A 60 7.17 -11.35 -22.28
N LEU A 61 8.00 -10.70 -21.45
CA LEU A 61 9.38 -10.35 -21.80
C LEU A 61 10.34 -11.52 -21.61
N THR A 62 9.86 -12.64 -21.07
CA THR A 62 10.67 -13.81 -20.73
C THR A 62 11.89 -13.43 -19.87
N GLN A 63 11.68 -12.50 -18.95
CA GLN A 63 12.73 -11.92 -18.10
C GLN A 63 12.31 -11.96 -16.63
N VAL A 64 13.25 -12.33 -15.76
CA VAL A 64 13.00 -12.32 -14.31
C VAL A 64 12.97 -10.89 -13.83
N LEU A 65 11.84 -10.47 -13.26
CA LEU A 65 11.63 -9.14 -12.72
C LEU A 65 11.64 -9.18 -11.19
N GLY A 66 12.18 -8.12 -10.61
CA GLY A 66 12.25 -7.92 -9.18
C GLY A 66 11.57 -6.62 -8.78
N VAL A 67 10.98 -6.59 -7.60
CA VAL A 67 10.40 -5.38 -7.00
C VAL A 67 11.00 -5.21 -5.62
N THR A 68 11.47 -4.00 -5.32
CA THR A 68 11.95 -3.62 -4.00
C THR A 68 11.38 -2.28 -3.58
N PHE A 69 11.43 -2.01 -2.28
CA PHE A 69 10.91 -0.79 -1.68
C PHE A 69 12.06 -0.06 -1.03
N GLU A 70 12.34 1.14 -1.51
CA GLU A 70 13.42 1.97 -0.98
C GLU A 70 12.91 3.39 -0.79
N GLN A 71 13.13 3.97 0.40
CA GLN A 71 12.77 5.36 0.71
C GLN A 71 11.34 5.77 0.29
N GLN A 72 10.35 4.88 0.52
CA GLN A 72 8.94 5.10 0.11
C GLN A 72 8.74 5.17 -1.41
N ARG A 73 9.58 4.51 -2.19
CA ARG A 73 9.40 4.33 -3.64
C ARG A 73 9.43 2.86 -4.00
N LEU A 74 8.56 2.49 -4.95
CA LEU A 74 8.63 1.20 -5.60
C LEU A 74 9.72 1.25 -6.67
N ILE A 75 10.67 0.33 -6.59
CA ILE A 75 11.76 0.20 -7.56
C ILE A 75 11.65 -1.15 -8.25
N HIS A 76 11.71 -1.11 -9.58
CA HIS A 76 11.71 -2.30 -10.42
C HIS A 76 13.15 -2.66 -10.81
N LEU A 77 13.46 -3.94 -10.65
CA LEU A 77 14.74 -4.54 -10.98
C LEU A 77 14.54 -5.63 -12.04
N THR A 78 15.57 -5.89 -12.81
CA THR A 78 15.64 -7.02 -13.72
C THR A 78 16.90 -7.82 -13.47
N LEU A 79 16.80 -9.13 -13.63
CA LEU A 79 17.95 -10.03 -13.55
C LEU A 79 18.63 -10.11 -14.91
N GLU A 80 19.85 -9.59 -15.00
CA GLU A 80 20.68 -9.71 -16.18
C GLU A 80 21.70 -10.84 -15.98
N ALA A 81 21.60 -11.88 -16.81
CA ALA A 81 22.52 -13.00 -16.82
C ALA A 81 23.45 -12.89 -18.04
N GLU A 82 24.72 -12.52 -17.81
CA GLU A 82 25.76 -12.55 -18.85
C GLU A 82 26.48 -13.91 -18.83
N LEU A 83 26.79 -14.45 -20.01
CA LEU A 83 27.47 -15.75 -20.19
C LEU A 83 28.81 -15.92 -19.43
N LYS A 84 29.43 -14.81 -18.97
CA LYS A 84 30.74 -14.80 -18.31
C LYS A 84 30.72 -14.23 -16.88
N LYS A 85 29.55 -13.83 -16.35
CA LYS A 85 29.44 -13.21 -15.02
C LYS A 85 28.33 -13.85 -14.20
N LYS A 86 28.38 -13.65 -12.88
CA LYS A 86 27.25 -13.99 -12.01
C LYS A 86 26.05 -13.11 -12.39
N PRO A 87 24.83 -13.64 -12.36
CA PRO A 87 23.64 -12.84 -12.63
C PRO A 87 23.55 -11.68 -11.63
N SER A 88 23.23 -10.50 -12.12
CA SER A 88 23.19 -9.27 -11.33
C SER A 88 21.85 -8.55 -11.52
N TRP A 89 21.29 -8.03 -10.43
CA TRP A 89 20.11 -7.19 -10.46
C TRP A 89 20.48 -5.79 -10.95
N LYS A 90 19.74 -5.28 -11.95
CA LYS A 90 19.87 -3.91 -12.45
C LYS A 90 18.51 -3.23 -12.47
N LEU A 91 18.52 -1.90 -12.40
CA LEU A 91 17.30 -1.10 -12.56
C LEU A 91 16.67 -1.35 -13.93
N VAL A 92 15.34 -1.45 -13.96
CA VAL A 92 14.62 -1.56 -15.23
C VAL A 92 14.55 -0.19 -15.90
N ASP A 93 15.21 -0.04 -17.04
CA ASP A 93 15.16 1.17 -17.86
C ASP A 93 14.06 1.08 -18.93
N ALA A 94 12.81 0.89 -18.47
CA ALA A 94 11.66 0.93 -19.37
C ALA A 94 10.61 1.91 -18.86
N LEU A 95 9.99 2.63 -19.78
CA LEU A 95 9.03 3.71 -19.47
C LEU A 95 7.84 3.23 -18.61
N VAL A 96 7.52 1.94 -18.69
CA VAL A 96 6.40 1.28 -18.01
C VAL A 96 6.72 0.94 -16.54
N PHE A 97 7.99 0.95 -16.15
CA PHE A 97 8.47 0.59 -14.81
C PHE A 97 9.04 1.79 -14.04
N LYS A 98 8.45 2.97 -14.23
CA LYS A 98 8.86 4.18 -13.51
C LYS A 98 8.64 4.03 -12.01
N SER A 99 9.62 4.44 -11.20
CA SER A 99 9.45 4.44 -9.74
C SER A 99 8.29 5.33 -9.33
N GLN A 100 7.35 4.76 -8.59
CA GLN A 100 6.18 5.46 -8.09
C GLN A 100 6.37 5.79 -6.61
N PRO A 101 6.12 7.05 -6.18
CA PRO A 101 6.13 7.38 -4.77
C PRO A 101 4.94 6.71 -4.08
N LEU A 102 5.16 6.19 -2.88
CA LEU A 102 4.07 5.75 -2.01
C LEU A 102 3.31 6.99 -1.48
N PRO A 103 1.98 6.91 -1.33
CA PRO A 103 1.20 7.97 -0.71
C PRO A 103 1.68 8.26 0.71
N LYS A 104 1.79 9.54 1.09
CA LYS A 104 2.40 9.96 2.37
C LYS A 104 1.57 9.58 3.60
N ASP A 105 0.28 9.36 3.41
CA ASP A 105 -0.73 9.01 4.40
C ASP A 105 -0.90 7.50 4.60
N ILE A 106 -0.33 6.70 3.69
CA ILE A 106 -0.36 5.24 3.71
C ILE A 106 0.97 4.69 4.19
N GLU A 107 0.89 3.65 5.01
CA GLU A 107 2.01 2.84 5.47
C GLU A 107 1.87 1.45 4.86
N VAL A 108 2.96 0.98 4.25
CA VAL A 108 3.04 -0.30 3.55
C VAL A 108 4.11 -1.13 4.24
N LEU A 109 3.72 -2.28 4.78
CA LEU A 109 4.62 -3.22 5.45
C LEU A 109 4.59 -4.54 4.71
N ILE A 110 5.75 -5.12 4.45
CA ILE A 110 5.87 -6.32 3.62
C ILE A 110 6.46 -7.42 4.48
N LYS A 111 5.79 -8.56 4.47
CA LYS A 111 6.27 -9.80 5.06
C LYS A 111 6.43 -10.85 3.97
N THR A 112 7.61 -11.39 3.84
CA THR A 112 7.90 -12.53 2.95
C THR A 112 8.37 -13.70 3.80
N PRO A 113 7.94 -14.95 3.52
CA PRO A 113 8.42 -16.12 4.27
C PRO A 113 9.92 -16.36 4.09
N ALA A 114 10.48 -15.91 2.96
CA ALA A 114 11.88 -16.09 2.60
C ALA A 114 12.81 -14.97 3.12
N PHE A 115 12.26 -13.84 3.56
CA PHE A 115 13.01 -12.68 4.04
C PHE A 115 12.33 -12.20 5.33
N GLY A 116 12.89 -12.58 6.48
CA GLY A 116 12.43 -12.09 7.78
C GLY A 116 12.48 -10.56 7.78
N GLU A 117 11.34 -9.95 8.11
CA GLU A 117 11.14 -8.52 8.42
C GLU A 117 11.98 -7.52 7.62
N THR A 118 11.40 -6.98 6.53
CA THR A 118 11.97 -5.94 5.67
C THR A 118 13.32 -6.29 5.03
N PRO A 119 13.68 -5.71 3.87
CA PRO A 119 15.05 -5.80 3.40
C PRO A 119 15.90 -4.91 4.31
N GLU A 120 16.29 -5.42 5.49
CA GLU A 120 17.37 -4.81 6.23
C GLU A 120 18.60 -4.83 5.32
N LYS A 121 19.14 -3.64 5.09
CA LYS A 121 20.41 -3.45 4.41
C LYS A 121 21.46 -4.09 5.31
N ASN A 122 21.81 -5.36 5.05
CA ASN A 122 22.91 -6.02 5.75
C ASN A 122 24.16 -5.16 5.56
N GLU A 123 24.70 -4.66 6.67
CA GLU A 123 25.85 -3.74 6.73
C GLU A 123 27.16 -4.39 6.26
N ASP A 124 27.17 -5.70 6.00
CA ASP A 124 28.35 -6.49 5.58
C ASP A 124 28.48 -6.70 4.05
N ASP A 125 27.58 -6.16 3.22
CA ASP A 125 27.69 -6.27 1.75
C ASP A 125 28.25 -4.95 1.19
N ASP A 126 29.58 -4.83 1.18
CA ASP A 126 30.41 -3.71 0.65
C ASP A 126 30.21 -3.41 -0.87
N LYS A 127 29.14 -3.92 -1.47
CA LYS A 127 28.72 -3.62 -2.84
C LYS A 127 27.25 -3.23 -2.80
N GLU A 128 26.95 -1.98 -3.13
CA GLU A 128 25.61 -1.41 -3.36
C GLU A 128 24.81 -2.17 -4.44
N THR A 129 24.48 -3.42 -4.16
CA THR A 129 23.78 -4.29 -5.09
C THR A 129 22.33 -4.34 -4.64
N LEU A 130 21.47 -3.60 -5.32
CA LEU A 130 20.03 -3.59 -5.06
C LEU A 130 19.49 -5.03 -5.12
N LYS A 131 18.91 -5.52 -4.02
CA LYS A 131 18.27 -6.84 -3.95
C LYS A 131 16.75 -6.69 -3.98
N PRO A 132 16.03 -7.46 -4.79
CA PRO A 132 14.58 -7.42 -4.82
C PRO A 132 13.99 -8.06 -3.57
N ALA A 133 12.93 -7.44 -3.05
CA ALA A 133 12.11 -8.02 -1.99
C ALA A 133 11.15 -9.09 -2.54
N LEU A 134 10.65 -8.85 -3.75
CA LEU A 134 9.74 -9.74 -4.48
C LEU A 134 10.36 -10.10 -5.82
N VAL A 135 10.38 -11.38 -6.16
CA VAL A 135 10.86 -11.87 -7.46
C VAL A 135 9.69 -12.49 -8.22
N PHE A 136 9.57 -12.14 -9.50
CA PHE A 136 8.61 -12.64 -10.47
C PHE A 136 9.35 -13.39 -11.57
N SER A 137 9.04 -14.66 -11.73
CA SER A 137 9.67 -15.56 -12.68
C SER A 137 8.96 -15.55 -14.03
N THR A 138 9.64 -16.01 -15.07
CA THR A 138 9.15 -16.06 -16.46
C THR A 138 8.06 -17.12 -16.67
N ASN A 139 7.94 -18.08 -15.75
CA ASN A 139 6.89 -19.10 -15.75
C ASN A 139 5.63 -18.68 -15.00
N GLY A 140 5.61 -17.46 -14.44
CA GLY A 140 4.49 -16.94 -13.68
C GLY A 140 4.52 -17.24 -12.18
N ASP A 141 5.53 -17.97 -11.71
CA ASP A 141 5.78 -18.15 -10.29
C ASP A 141 6.29 -16.83 -9.68
N MET A 142 6.02 -16.64 -8.39
CA MET A 142 6.52 -15.48 -7.65
C MET A 142 6.95 -15.83 -6.23
N THR A 143 7.71 -14.94 -5.60
CA THR A 143 8.02 -15.05 -4.16
C THR A 143 6.73 -14.87 -3.37
N PRO A 144 6.32 -15.81 -2.49
CA PRO A 144 5.15 -15.61 -1.66
C PRO A 144 5.30 -14.39 -0.75
N PHE A 145 4.24 -13.60 -0.60
CA PHE A 145 4.29 -12.37 0.20
C PHE A 145 2.96 -12.04 0.87
N THR A 146 3.04 -11.21 1.90
CA THR A 146 1.89 -10.50 2.47
C THR A 146 2.25 -9.04 2.64
N ILE A 147 1.49 -8.16 1.99
CA ILE A 147 1.68 -6.71 2.06
C ILE A 147 0.53 -6.13 2.87
N PHE A 148 0.84 -5.58 4.03
CA PHE A 148 -0.09 -4.90 4.90
C PHE A 148 -0.16 -3.43 4.53
N ILE A 149 -1.37 -2.93 4.32
CA ILE A 149 -1.68 -1.55 3.97
C ILE A 149 -2.52 -0.96 5.08
N GLY A 150 -2.04 0.14 5.64
CA GLY A 150 -2.68 0.84 6.74
C GLY A 150 -2.45 2.34 6.66
N LYS A 151 -3.18 3.07 7.50
CA LYS A 151 -2.84 4.46 7.77
C LYS A 151 -1.63 4.51 8.70
N ARG A 152 -0.73 5.46 8.48
CA ARG A 152 0.48 5.61 9.30
C ARG A 152 0.16 5.67 10.80
N GLY A 153 0.81 4.80 11.57
CA GLY A 153 0.63 4.72 13.04
C GLY A 153 -0.70 4.09 13.48
N GLN A 154 -1.44 3.46 12.58
CA GLN A 154 -2.64 2.68 12.88
C GLN A 154 -2.44 1.22 12.49
N LYS A 155 -3.31 0.35 12.98
CA LYS A 155 -3.32 -1.05 12.52
C LYS A 155 -3.61 -1.12 11.02
N PRO A 156 -2.99 -2.05 10.29
CA PRO A 156 -3.33 -2.29 8.89
C PRO A 156 -4.82 -2.61 8.71
N HIS A 157 -5.41 -2.10 7.62
CA HIS A 157 -6.82 -2.33 7.27
C HIS A 157 -6.96 -3.35 6.14
N VAL A 158 -5.96 -3.49 5.27
CA VAL A 158 -5.97 -4.42 4.14
C VAL A 158 -4.65 -5.19 4.10
N ALA A 159 -4.71 -6.47 3.73
CA ALA A 159 -3.56 -7.29 3.38
C ALA A 159 -3.67 -7.74 1.91
N ILE A 160 -2.59 -7.62 1.16
CA ILE A 160 -2.45 -8.21 -0.17
C ILE A 160 -1.63 -9.48 -0.01
N VAL A 161 -2.17 -10.62 -0.42
CA VAL A 161 -1.51 -11.92 -0.29
C VAL A 161 -1.14 -12.42 -1.69
N GLY A 162 0.15 -12.67 -1.89
CA GLY A 162 0.69 -13.29 -3.10
C GLY A 162 1.15 -14.71 -2.82
N SER A 163 0.66 -15.66 -3.61
CA SER A 163 1.03 -17.07 -3.55
C SER A 163 2.10 -17.42 -4.59
N SER A 164 2.82 -18.52 -4.36
CA SER A 164 3.92 -18.92 -5.26
C SER A 164 3.49 -19.26 -6.69
N ASP A 165 2.22 -19.66 -6.87
CA ASP A 165 1.59 -19.98 -8.15
C ASP A 165 1.21 -18.73 -8.98
N GLY A 166 1.44 -17.55 -8.42
CA GLY A 166 1.15 -16.29 -9.06
C GLY A 166 -0.25 -15.73 -8.81
N TYR A 167 -1.02 -16.34 -7.90
CA TYR A 167 -2.29 -15.78 -7.45
C TYR A 167 -2.07 -14.61 -6.48
N ILE A 168 -2.79 -13.50 -6.69
CA ILE A 168 -2.75 -12.31 -5.83
C ILE A 168 -4.19 -11.95 -5.42
N GLU A 169 -4.42 -11.83 -4.12
CA GLU A 169 -5.72 -11.46 -3.56
C GLU A 169 -5.63 -10.36 -2.49
N ASN A 170 -6.73 -9.62 -2.34
CA ASN A 170 -6.88 -8.61 -1.30
C ASN A 170 -7.78 -9.15 -0.19
N LYS A 171 -7.30 -9.04 1.05
CA LYS A 171 -8.02 -9.45 2.26
C LYS A 171 -8.21 -8.25 3.18
N ILE A 172 -9.46 -7.97 3.54
CA ILE A 172 -9.80 -6.94 4.52
C ILE A 172 -9.49 -7.48 5.92
N LEU A 173 -8.86 -6.66 6.76
CA LEU A 173 -8.52 -6.96 8.14
C LEU A 173 -9.52 -6.24 9.05
N GLU A 174 -10.11 -6.98 10.01
CA GLU A 174 -11.07 -6.44 10.99
C GLU A 174 -10.38 -5.76 12.19
#